data_AF-A0A5N0VEM6-F1
#
_entry.id   AF-A0A5N0VEM6-F1
#
_cell.length_a   1.000
_cell.length_b   1.000
_cell.length_c   1.000
_cell.angle_alpha   90.00
_cell.angle_beta   90.00
_cell.angle_gamma   90.00
#
_symmetry.space_group_name_H-M   'P 1'
#
loop_
_entity.id
_entity.type
_entity.pdbx_description
1 polymer ?
#
loop_
_entity_poly.entity_id
_entity_poly.type
_entity_poly.pdbx_seq_one_letter_code
_entity_poly.pdbx_strand_id
1 'polypeptide(L)'
;MTAEVDPNPAESPLTGIARGEAPVLEQLVAMNLDSLARSGMPADTYFLVRLAALIAMDAPPASYLVSLGLAADSGVTAERVQSVFVALAPVVGSARITAAAGNVLRALGIAGAADS
;
A
#
# COMPACT_ATOMS: atom_id res chain seq x y z
N MET A 1 -38.74 4.16 -32.91
CA MET A 1 -37.88 3.49 -31.92
C MET A 1 -36.46 3.94 -32.18
N THR A 2 -36.15 5.17 -31.77
CA THR A 2 -34.84 5.79 -31.90
C THR A 2 -33.98 5.26 -30.75
N ALA A 3 -32.90 4.57 -31.07
CA ALA A 3 -31.88 4.26 -30.08
C ALA A 3 -31.20 5.59 -29.71
N GLU A 4 -31.44 6.05 -28.49
CA GLU A 4 -30.56 7.02 -27.84
C GLU A 4 -29.22 6.33 -27.59
N VAL A 5 -28.26 6.58 -28.47
CA VAL A 5 -26.86 6.42 -28.13
C VAL A 5 -26.49 7.71 -27.41
N ASP A 6 -26.39 7.65 -26.08
CA ASP A 6 -25.89 8.75 -25.26
C ASP A 6 -24.38 8.90 -25.51
N PRO A 7 -23.91 10.00 -26.14
CA PRO A 7 -22.49 10.24 -26.31
C PRO A 7 -22.06 11.25 -25.25
N ASN A 8 -21.72 10.79 -24.05
CA ASN A 8 -20.82 11.57 -23.19
C ASN A 8 -19.49 10.83 -22.94
N PRO A 9 -18.43 11.17 -23.69
CA PRO A 9 -17.10 10.59 -23.54
C PRO A 9 -16.25 11.18 -22.39
N ALA A 10 -16.80 11.99 -21.49
CA ALA A 10 -16.01 12.78 -20.54
C ALA A 10 -15.83 12.21 -19.12
N GLU A 11 -16.44 11.09 -18.74
CA GLU A 11 -16.19 10.47 -17.42
C GLU A 11 -16.01 8.96 -17.54
N SER A 12 -14.84 8.56 -18.04
CA SER A 12 -14.43 7.16 -17.88
C SER A 12 -14.24 6.90 -16.37
N PRO A 13 -14.67 5.74 -15.83
CA PRO A 13 -14.36 5.34 -14.45
C PRO A 13 -12.86 5.41 -14.14
N LEU A 14 -12.03 5.26 -15.17
CA LEU A 14 -10.57 5.41 -15.11
C LEU A 14 -10.11 6.85 -14.87
N THR A 15 -10.90 7.85 -15.31
CA THR A 15 -10.64 9.26 -15.05
C THR A 15 -10.90 9.62 -13.58
N GLY A 16 -11.89 9.00 -12.93
CA GLY A 16 -12.09 9.10 -11.48
C GLY A 16 -10.92 8.52 -10.69
N ILE A 17 -10.40 7.36 -11.12
CA ILE A 17 -9.18 6.75 -10.55
C ILE A 17 -7.96 7.68 -10.69
N ALA A 18 -7.80 8.31 -11.86
CA ALA A 18 -6.70 9.25 -12.11
C ALA A 18 -6.82 10.56 -11.31
N ARG A 19 -8.05 10.98 -10.96
CA ARG A 19 -8.34 12.17 -10.14
C ARG A 19 -8.32 11.91 -8.64
N GLY A 20 -8.13 10.66 -8.22
CA GLY A 20 -8.13 10.29 -6.80
C GLY A 20 -9.54 10.23 -6.20
N GLU A 21 -10.59 10.13 -7.02
CA GLU A 21 -11.88 9.68 -6.54
C GLU A 21 -11.68 8.26 -5.98
N ALA A 22 -12.12 8.05 -4.74
CA ALA A 22 -11.55 7.02 -3.89
C ALA A 22 -12.29 5.67 -3.82
N PRO A 23 -13.24 5.26 -4.70
CA PRO A 23 -13.93 3.99 -4.48
C PRO A 23 -12.97 2.78 -4.54
N VAL A 24 -11.90 2.85 -5.35
CA VAL A 24 -10.89 1.78 -5.39
C VAL A 24 -10.05 1.75 -4.11
N LEU A 25 -9.61 2.90 -3.61
CA LEU A 25 -8.79 2.99 -2.40
C LEU A 25 -9.59 2.59 -1.16
N GLU A 26 -10.83 3.07 -1.05
CA GLU A 26 -11.79 2.69 0.01
C GLU A 26 -12.06 1.20 -0.01
N GLN A 27 -12.28 0.61 -1.19
CA GLN A 27 -12.47 -0.83 -1.31
C GLN A 27 -11.22 -1.61 -0.89
N LEU A 28 -10.02 -1.17 -1.28
CA LEU A 28 -8.77 -1.80 -0.84
C LEU A 28 -8.59 -1.69 0.69
N VAL A 29 -8.96 -0.56 1.30
CA VAL A 29 -8.97 -0.40 2.75
C VAL A 29 -9.94 -1.38 3.40
N ALA A 30 -11.19 -1.45 2.91
CA ALA A 30 -12.20 -2.37 3.43
C ALA A 30 -11.76 -3.84 3.33
N MET A 31 -11.21 -4.26 2.18
CA MET A 31 -10.67 -5.60 1.98
C MET A 31 -9.57 -5.96 2.99
N ASN A 32 -8.73 -4.99 3.37
CA ASN A 32 -7.66 -5.21 4.34
C ASN A 32 -8.18 -5.31 5.78
N LEU A 33 -9.12 -4.45 6.17
CA LEU A 33 -9.76 -4.52 7.48
C LEU A 33 -10.54 -5.82 7.65
N ASP A 34 -11.27 -6.25 6.61
CA ASP A 34 -11.94 -7.55 6.57
C ASP A 34 -10.95 -8.71 6.71
N SER A 35 -9.82 -8.63 6.01
CA SER A 35 -8.77 -9.66 6.09
C SER A 35 -8.13 -9.70 7.47
N LEU A 36 -7.87 -8.55 8.10
CA LEU A 36 -7.39 -8.45 9.48
C LEU A 36 -8.37 -9.16 10.43
N ALA A 37 -9.65 -8.80 10.39
CA ALA A 37 -10.68 -9.40 11.25
C ALA A 37 -10.81 -10.92 11.06
N ARG A 38 -10.72 -11.41 9.81
CA ARG A 38 -10.81 -12.85 9.51
C ARG A 38 -9.55 -13.64 9.86
N SER A 39 -8.38 -13.00 9.84
CA SER A 39 -7.10 -13.68 10.08
C SER A 39 -6.94 -14.20 11.52
N GLY A 40 -7.65 -13.58 12.48
CA GLY A 40 -7.46 -13.85 13.90
C GLY A 40 -6.10 -13.41 14.46
N MET A 41 -5.28 -12.70 13.67
CA MET A 41 -3.98 -12.20 14.11
C MET A 41 -4.15 -10.94 14.97
N PRO A 42 -3.27 -10.74 15.97
CA PRO A 42 -3.07 -9.42 16.57
C PRO A 42 -2.77 -8.38 15.48
N ALA A 43 -3.35 -7.18 15.61
CA ALA A 43 -3.28 -6.15 14.58
C ALA A 43 -1.84 -5.79 14.20
N ASP A 44 -0.97 -5.62 15.20
CA ASP A 44 0.46 -5.37 15.01
C ASP A 44 1.14 -6.45 14.17
N THR A 45 0.84 -7.71 14.45
CA THR A 45 1.39 -8.88 13.78
C THR A 45 0.89 -8.96 12.34
N TYR A 46 -0.40 -8.73 12.12
CA TYR A 46 -1.00 -8.68 10.79
C TYR A 46 -0.31 -7.65 9.89
N PHE A 47 -0.09 -6.43 10.38
CA PHE A 47 0.55 -5.38 9.59
C PHE A 47 2.03 -5.65 9.32
N LEU A 48 2.76 -6.27 10.25
CA LEU A 48 4.14 -6.69 10.00
C LEU A 48 4.24 -7.81 8.95
N VAL A 49 3.32 -8.78 8.98
CA VAL A 49 3.23 -9.83 7.95
C VAL A 49 2.87 -9.23 6.59
N ARG A 50 1.94 -8.29 6.56
CA ARG A 50 1.56 -7.58 5.34
C ARG A 50 2.73 -6.78 4.77
N LEU A 51 3.45 -6.04 5.61
CA LEU A 51 4.67 -5.33 5.21
C LEU A 51 5.69 -6.30 4.62
N ALA A 52 5.93 -7.44 5.27
CA ALA A 52 6.84 -8.46 4.78
C ALA A 52 6.45 -8.98 3.39
N ALA A 53 5.15 -9.20 3.14
CA ALA A 53 4.65 -9.60 1.83
C ALA A 53 4.85 -8.51 0.76
N LEU A 54 4.61 -7.23 1.09
CA LEU A 54 4.85 -6.12 0.16
C LEU A 54 6.32 -6.00 -0.23
N ILE A 55 7.22 -6.16 0.75
CA ILE A 55 8.67 -6.22 0.52
C ILE A 55 8.97 -7.39 -0.40
N ALA A 56 8.49 -8.59 -0.07
CA ALA A 56 8.75 -9.81 -0.84
C ALA A 56 8.21 -9.74 -2.28
N MET A 57 7.14 -8.99 -2.55
CA MET A 57 6.56 -8.82 -3.89
C MET A 57 7.18 -7.68 -4.70
N ASP A 58 8.09 -6.88 -4.13
CA ASP A 58 8.55 -5.62 -4.73
C ASP A 58 7.37 -4.70 -5.11
N ALA A 59 6.47 -4.49 -4.15
CA ALA A 59 5.25 -3.74 -4.37
C ALA A 59 5.52 -2.26 -4.75
N PRO A 60 4.61 -1.60 -5.50
CA PRO A 60 4.75 -0.17 -5.81
C PRO A 60 4.54 0.71 -4.56
N PRO A 61 5.08 1.95 -4.53
CA PRO A 61 4.99 2.86 -3.38
C PRO A 61 3.58 3.01 -2.78
N ALA A 62 2.56 3.16 -3.63
CA ALA A 62 1.17 3.33 -3.18
C ALA A 62 0.67 2.17 -2.29
N SER A 63 1.19 0.95 -2.49
CA SER A 63 0.81 -0.21 -1.67
C SER A 63 1.33 -0.10 -0.23
N TYR A 64 2.49 0.52 -0.03
CA TYR A 64 3.04 0.80 1.30
C TYR A 64 2.24 1.89 2.01
N LEU A 65 1.80 2.93 1.29
CA LEU A 65 0.94 3.99 1.88
C LEU A 65 -0.33 3.41 2.50
N VAL A 66 -1.05 2.58 1.75
CA VAL A 66 -2.28 1.94 2.25
C VAL A 66 -1.98 1.07 3.48
N SER A 67 -0.91 0.27 3.43
CA SER A 67 -0.57 -0.62 4.53
C SER A 67 -0.10 0.12 5.78
N LEU A 68 0.69 1.18 5.62
CA LEU A 68 1.23 1.98 6.74
C LEU A 68 0.14 2.86 7.36
N GLY A 69 -0.74 3.43 6.55
CA GLY A 69 -1.90 4.20 7.04
C GLY A 69 -2.81 3.36 7.93
N LEU A 70 -3.10 2.11 7.52
CA LEU A 70 -3.88 1.18 8.33
C LEU A 70 -3.15 0.72 9.61
N ALA A 71 -1.82 0.71 9.59
CA ALA A 71 -1.00 0.30 10.72
C ALA A 71 -0.81 1.40 11.77
N ALA A 72 -1.18 2.66 11.51
CA ALA A 72 -0.92 3.79 12.39
C ALA A 72 -1.46 3.57 13.82
N ASP A 73 -2.66 2.99 13.93
CA ASP A 73 -3.33 2.74 15.22
C ASP A 73 -3.09 1.31 15.75
N SER A 74 -2.23 0.53 15.08
CA SER A 74 -2.02 -0.89 15.41
C SER A 74 -0.93 -1.15 16.45
N GLY A 75 -0.21 -0.12 16.89
CA GLY A 75 0.93 -0.25 17.80
C GLY A 75 2.22 -0.72 17.12
N VAL A 76 2.27 -0.74 15.78
CA VAL A 76 3.51 -0.99 15.03
C VAL A 76 4.45 0.20 15.20
N THR A 77 5.67 -0.07 15.70
CA THR A 77 6.71 0.96 15.86
C THR A 77 7.70 0.94 14.71
N ALA A 78 8.44 2.05 14.53
CA ALA A 78 9.50 2.16 13.53
C ALA A 78 10.58 1.08 13.71
N GLU A 79 10.90 0.71 14.95
CA GLU A 79 11.88 -0.33 15.28
C GLU A 79 11.40 -1.71 14.83
N ARG A 80 10.10 -2.01 14.96
CA ARG A 80 9.53 -3.28 14.46
C ARG A 80 9.48 -3.30 12.94
N VAL A 81 9.19 -2.19 12.29
CA VAL A 81 9.30 -2.05 10.83
C VAL A 81 10.74 -2.34 10.40
N GLN A 82 11.74 -1.67 11.00
CA GLN A 82 13.15 -1.92 10.71
C GLN A 82 13.54 -3.39 10.93
N SER A 83 13.04 -4.01 12.00
CA SER A 83 13.29 -5.42 12.30
C SER A 83 12.80 -6.35 11.18
N VAL A 84 11.69 -6.03 10.52
CA VAL A 84 11.21 -6.79 9.35
C VAL A 84 12.17 -6.68 8.18
N PHE A 85 12.70 -5.49 7.89
CA PHE A 85 13.71 -5.31 6.83
C PHE A 85 14.98 -6.12 7.11
N VAL A 86 15.47 -6.07 8.35
CA VAL A 86 16.66 -6.84 8.78
C VAL A 86 16.39 -8.35 8.68
N ALA A 87 15.24 -8.81 9.16
CA ALA A 87 14.86 -10.22 9.15
C ALA A 87 14.67 -10.76 7.72
N LEU A 88 14.17 -9.95 6.79
CA LEU A 88 13.95 -10.36 5.40
C LEU A 88 15.18 -10.26 4.52
N ALA A 89 16.17 -9.43 4.87
CA ALA A 89 17.39 -9.27 4.07
C ALA A 89 18.03 -10.58 3.59
N PRO A 90 18.21 -11.62 4.44
CA PRO A 90 18.75 -12.91 3.97
C PRO A 90 17.77 -13.73 3.12
N VAL A 91 16.47 -13.48 3.20
CA VAL A 91 15.43 -14.25 2.48
C VAL A 91 15.20 -13.69 1.07
N VAL A 92 15.12 -12.36 0.95
CA VAL A 92 14.73 -11.71 -0.31
C VAL A 92 15.89 -11.00 -1.03
N GLY A 93 17.05 -10.87 -0.36
CA GLY A 93 18.25 -10.24 -0.89
C GLY A 93 18.30 -8.73 -0.72
N SER A 94 19.52 -8.19 -0.72
CA SER A 94 19.80 -6.76 -0.48
C SER A 94 19.15 -5.83 -1.51
N ALA A 95 19.10 -6.22 -2.78
CA ALA A 95 18.48 -5.43 -3.85
C ALA A 95 16.99 -5.15 -3.55
N ARG A 96 16.24 -6.17 -3.08
CA ARG A 96 14.82 -6.03 -2.78
C ARG A 96 14.58 -5.19 -1.52
N ILE A 97 15.42 -5.35 -0.50
CA ILE A 97 15.39 -4.52 0.73
C ILE A 97 15.61 -3.04 0.40
N THR A 98 16.63 -2.72 -0.39
CA THR A 98 16.93 -1.32 -0.76
C THR A 98 15.81 -0.72 -1.61
N ALA A 99 15.28 -1.48 -2.58
CA ALA A 99 14.15 -1.03 -3.40
C ALA A 99 12.89 -0.75 -2.55
N ALA A 100 12.55 -1.66 -1.63
CA ALA A 100 11.42 -1.50 -0.73
C ALA A 100 11.58 -0.28 0.19
N ALA A 101 12.79 -0.04 0.73
CA ALA A 101 13.07 1.14 1.54
C ALA A 101 12.85 2.43 0.75
N GLY A 102 13.32 2.49 -0.50
CA GLY A 102 13.06 3.61 -1.41
C GLY A 102 11.57 3.79 -1.72
N ASN A 103 10.81 2.69 -1.90
CA ASN A 103 9.37 2.74 -2.11
C ASN A 103 8.61 3.26 -0.88
N VAL A 104 9.04 2.91 0.34
CA VAL A 104 8.48 3.45 1.58
C VAL A 104 8.77 4.95 1.71
N LEU A 105 9.98 5.40 1.40
CA LEU A 105 10.31 6.83 1.42
C LEU A 105 9.52 7.63 0.36
N ARG A 106 9.35 7.07 -0.83
CA ARG A 106 8.48 7.64 -1.89
C ARG A 106 7.03 7.73 -1.44
N ALA A 107 6.52 6.65 -0.84
CA ALA A 107 5.19 6.59 -0.27
C ALA A 107 4.97 7.75 0.72
N LEU A 108 5.89 7.96 1.65
CA LEU A 108 5.79 9.02 2.66
C LEU A 108 6.03 10.45 2.11
N GLY A 109 6.29 10.61 0.82
CA GLY A 109 6.63 11.90 0.22
C GLY A 109 8.04 12.40 0.57
N ILE A 110 8.85 11.60 1.26
CA ILE A 110 10.21 11.96 1.71
C ILE A 110 11.21 11.89 0.54
N ALA A 111 10.96 11.02 -0.45
CA ALA A 111 11.85 10.87 -1.59
C ALA A 111 11.84 12.06 -2.58
N GLY A 112 10.89 12.99 -2.47
CA GLY A 112 10.85 14.20 -3.30
C GLY A 112 11.73 15.36 -2.78
N ALA A 113 12.24 15.27 -1.55
CA ALA A 113 13.03 16.33 -0.92
C ALA A 113 14.56 16.10 -0.99
N ALA A 114 15.00 14.93 -1.48
CA ALA A 114 16.42 14.59 -1.61
C ALA A 114 17.02 14.99 -2.98
N ASP A 115 16.17 15.37 -3.94
CA ASP A 115 16.54 15.80 -5.30
C ASP A 115 16.18 17.28 -5.58
N SER A 116 15.95 18.09 -4.54
CA SER A 116 15.66 19.53 -4.63
C SER A 116 16.69 20.39 -3.91
#